data_AF-A0A7C9EX25-F1
#
_entry.id   AF-A0A7C9EX25-F1
#
_cell.length_a   1.000
_cell.length_b   1.000
_cell.length_c   1.000
_cell.angle_alpha   90.00
_cell.angle_beta   90.00
_cell.angle_gamma   90.00
#
_symmetry.space_group_name_H-M   'P 1'
#
loop_
_entity.id
_entity.type
_entity.pdbx_description
1 polymer ?
#
loop_
_entity_poly.entity_id
_entity_poly.type
_entity_poly.pdbx_seq_one_letter_code
_entity_poly.pdbx_strand_id
1 'polypeptide(L)'
;GYDGLIELANGLMVGRTNQQTSEAAVRILRSLFPPFVLELYKMLITPIGGGKFAAIMVARVTALSCQWLMGPCSVNSINLPDGSSSLSGVYVERCKYLEESKCVGVCLNTCKLPTQAFF
;
A
#
# COMPACT_ATOMS: atom_id res chain seq x y z
N GLY A 1 -17.47 3.39 7.01
CA GLY A 1 -16.79 4.67 6.80
C GLY A 1 -15.34 4.57 7.26
N TYR A 2 -14.60 5.67 7.28
CA TYR A 2 -13.18 5.67 7.68
C TYR A 2 -12.98 5.20 9.13
N ASP A 3 -13.82 5.62 10.07
CA ASP A 3 -13.68 5.23 11.48
C ASP A 3 -13.84 3.72 11.69
N GLY A 4 -14.82 3.10 11.00
CA GLY A 4 -14.99 1.65 11.03
C GLY A 4 -13.80 0.88 10.42
N LEU A 5 -13.09 1.48 9.45
CA LEU A 5 -11.84 0.90 8.93
C LEU A 5 -10.75 0.92 10.01
N ILE A 6 -10.62 2.02 10.76
CA ILE A 6 -9.66 2.15 11.85
C ILE A 6 -9.99 1.20 13.01
N GLU A 7 -11.26 1.09 13.37
CA GLU A 7 -11.73 0.14 14.38
C GLU A 7 -11.40 -1.31 14.00
N LEU A 8 -11.68 -1.71 12.76
CA LEU A 8 -11.33 -3.04 12.25
C LEU A 8 -9.82 -3.27 12.28
N ALA A 9 -9.02 -2.28 11.87
CA ALA A 9 -7.56 -2.39 11.86
C ALA A 9 -6.96 -2.57 13.27
N ASN A 10 -7.47 -1.81 14.24
CA ASN A 10 -7.08 -1.97 15.65
C ASN A 10 -7.52 -3.34 16.18
N GLY A 11 -8.75 -3.78 15.86
CA GLY A 11 -9.27 -5.09 16.25
C GLY A 11 -8.48 -6.26 15.66
N LEU A 12 -7.93 -6.12 14.44
CA LEU A 12 -7.11 -7.16 13.81
C LEU A 12 -5.86 -7.50 14.61
N MET A 13 -5.29 -6.55 15.35
CA MET A 13 -4.10 -6.76 16.17
C MET A 13 -4.38 -7.47 17.51
N VAL A 14 -5.62 -7.45 18.00
CA VAL A 14 -5.96 -8.05 19.29
C VAL A 14 -5.81 -9.57 19.21
N GLY A 15 -4.94 -10.12 20.06
CA GLY A 15 -4.67 -11.56 20.13
C GLY A 15 -3.89 -12.12 18.93
N ARG A 16 -3.31 -11.28 18.07
CA ARG A 16 -2.45 -11.70 16.94
C ARG A 16 -1.04 -11.14 17.09
N THR A 17 -0.06 -11.88 16.59
CA THR A 17 1.29 -11.35 16.39
C THR A 17 1.32 -10.42 15.17
N ASN A 18 2.34 -9.57 15.08
CA ASN A 18 2.55 -8.68 13.93
C ASN A 18 2.54 -9.44 12.59
N GLN A 19 3.18 -10.60 12.55
CA GLN A 19 3.21 -11.46 11.35
C GLN A 19 1.81 -11.96 10.99
N GLN A 20 1.07 -12.49 11.97
CA GLN A 20 -0.30 -12.97 11.76
C GLN A 20 -1.23 -11.86 11.27
N THR A 21 -1.10 -10.64 11.82
CA THR A 21 -1.87 -9.48 11.37
C THR A 21 -1.51 -9.12 9.93
N SER A 22 -0.22 -9.05 9.58
CA SER A 22 0.23 -8.73 8.23
C SER A 22 -0.29 -9.74 7.21
N GLU A 23 -0.20 -11.04 7.52
CA GLU A 23 -0.74 -12.10 6.67
C GLU A 23 -2.26 -12.00 6.51
N ALA A 24 -2.99 -11.72 7.59
CA ALA A 24 -4.44 -11.52 7.54
C ALA A 24 -4.80 -10.30 6.68
N ALA A 25 -4.09 -9.18 6.84
CA ALA A 25 -4.29 -7.98 6.06
C ALA A 25 -3.99 -8.19 4.56
N VAL A 26 -2.95 -8.96 4.20
CA VAL A 26 -2.68 -9.35 2.81
C VAL A 26 -3.84 -10.17 2.24
N ARG A 27 -4.39 -11.13 3.00
CA ARG A 27 -5.54 -11.93 2.55
C ARG A 27 -6.78 -11.07 2.32
N ILE A 28 -7.08 -10.16 3.24
CA ILE A 28 -8.18 -9.19 3.10
C ILE A 28 -7.95 -8.35 1.84
N LEU A 29 -6.76 -7.77 1.67
CA LEU A 29 -6.44 -6.96 0.52
C LEU A 29 -6.64 -7.73 -0.79
N ARG A 30 -6.18 -8.99 -0.86
CA ARG A 30 -6.43 -9.86 -2.02
C ARG A 30 -7.91 -10.13 -2.26
N SER A 31 -8.72 -10.29 -1.23
CA SER A 31 -10.17 -10.51 -1.38
C SER A 31 -10.94 -9.27 -1.87
N LEU A 32 -10.36 -8.07 -1.76
CA LEU A 32 -10.97 -6.83 -2.26
C LEU A 32 -10.84 -6.67 -3.78
N PHE A 33 -9.89 -7.36 -4.40
CA PHE A 33 -9.71 -7.33 -5.84
C PHE A 33 -10.36 -8.56 -6.49
N PRO A 34 -10.95 -8.42 -7.68
CA PRO A 34 -11.43 -9.57 -8.44
C PRO A 34 -10.30 -10.59 -8.65
N PRO A 35 -10.63 -11.90 -8.65
CA PRO A 35 -9.67 -12.94 -9.00
C PRO A 35 -8.97 -12.61 -10.33
N PHE A 36 -7.69 -12.96 -10.45
CA PHE A 36 -6.86 -12.75 -11.65
C PHE A 36 -6.41 -11.31 -11.94
N VAL A 37 -6.97 -10.27 -11.29
CA VAL A 37 -6.52 -8.88 -11.56
C VAL A 37 -5.04 -8.71 -11.23
N LEU A 38 -4.58 -9.30 -10.13
CA LEU A 38 -3.19 -9.23 -9.72
C LEU A 38 -2.29 -10.05 -10.66
N GLU A 39 -2.71 -11.25 -11.04
CA GLU A 39 -2.00 -12.10 -12.00
C GLU A 39 -1.88 -11.40 -13.36
N LEU A 40 -2.97 -10.81 -13.87
CA LEU A 40 -2.99 -10.08 -15.12
C LEU A 40 -2.12 -8.82 -15.06
N TYR A 41 -2.15 -8.09 -13.95
CA TYR A 41 -1.25 -6.95 -13.75
C TYR A 41 0.22 -7.38 -13.82
N LYS A 42 0.59 -8.48 -13.14
CA LYS A 42 1.95 -9.03 -13.15
C LYS A 42 2.36 -9.58 -14.51
N MET A 43 1.42 -10.13 -15.27
CA MET A 43 1.66 -10.69 -16.60
C MET A 43 1.75 -9.63 -17.70
N LEU A 44 0.88 -8.61 -17.65
CA LEU A 44 0.71 -7.67 -18.76
C LEU A 44 1.40 -6.32 -18.52
N ILE A 45 1.41 -5.82 -17.28
CA ILE A 45 1.87 -4.46 -16.97
C ILE A 45 3.30 -4.46 -16.41
N THR A 46 3.62 -5.36 -15.49
CA THR A 46 4.96 -5.44 -14.89
C THR A 46 6.10 -5.63 -15.90
N PRO A 47 5.95 -6.43 -16.99
CA PRO A 47 7.05 -6.59 -17.96
C PRO A 47 7.31 -5.35 -18.81
N ILE A 48 6.34 -4.43 -18.92
CA ILE A 48 6.45 -3.24 -19.76
C ILE A 48 7.53 -2.31 -19.18
N GLY A 49 8.51 -1.95 -20.00
CA GLY A 49 9.58 -1.03 -19.62
C GLY A 49 10.39 -1.51 -18.41
N GLY A 50 10.52 -2.83 -18.23
CA GLY A 50 11.28 -3.42 -17.11
C GLY A 50 10.69 -3.12 -15.73
N GLY A 51 9.38 -2.94 -15.63
CA GLY A 51 8.68 -2.62 -14.37
C GLY A 51 8.67 -1.15 -14.00
N LYS A 52 9.49 -0.30 -14.65
CA LYS A 52 9.49 1.16 -14.38
C LYS A 52 8.14 1.79 -14.70
N PHE A 53 7.52 1.39 -15.81
CA PHE A 53 6.19 1.87 -16.19
C PHE A 53 5.12 1.50 -15.14
N ALA A 54 5.11 0.24 -14.73
CA ALA A 54 4.22 -0.29 -13.71
C ALA A 54 4.35 0.48 -12.38
N ALA A 55 5.58 0.71 -11.94
CA ALA A 55 5.87 1.45 -10.71
C ALA A 55 5.41 2.91 -10.77
N ILE A 56 5.61 3.61 -11.89
CA ILE A 56 5.12 4.99 -12.08
C ILE A 56 3.59 5.03 -12.09
N MET A 57 2.95 4.07 -12.76
CA MET A 57 1.49 3.95 -12.80
C MET A 57 0.92 3.77 -11.39
N VAL A 58 1.45 2.83 -10.61
CA VAL A 58 1.00 2.59 -9.23
C VAL A 58 1.22 3.80 -8.35
N ALA A 59 2.37 4.49 -8.47
CA ALA A 59 2.64 5.70 -7.69
C ALA A 59 1.61 6.81 -7.99
N ARG A 60 1.31 7.06 -9.27
CA ARG A 60 0.32 8.06 -9.67
C ARG A 60 -1.09 7.69 -9.24
N VAL A 61 -1.50 6.45 -9.47
CA VAL A 61 -2.83 5.97 -9.03
C VAL A 61 -2.96 6.10 -7.52
N THR A 62 -1.96 5.64 -6.75
CA THR A 62 -1.94 5.76 -5.30
C THR A 62 -2.04 7.21 -4.84
N ALA A 63 -1.27 8.12 -5.46
CA ALA A 63 -1.30 9.54 -5.12
C ALA A 63 -2.64 10.21 -5.42
N LEU A 64 -3.40 9.71 -6.40
CA LEU A 64 -4.72 10.24 -6.76
C LEU A 64 -5.85 9.59 -5.95
N SER A 65 -5.80 8.28 -5.74
CA SER A 65 -6.92 7.52 -5.17
C SER A 65 -6.81 7.24 -3.68
N CYS A 66 -5.62 7.33 -3.07
CA CYS A 66 -5.41 6.90 -1.69
C CYS A 66 -5.20 8.06 -0.70
N GLN A 67 -5.47 9.31 -1.11
CA GLN A 67 -5.40 10.48 -0.21
C GLN A 67 -6.47 10.42 0.89
N TRP A 68 -7.65 9.85 0.61
CA TRP A 68 -8.68 9.66 1.64
C TRP A 68 -8.21 8.74 2.78
N LEU A 69 -7.28 7.81 2.47
CA LEU A 69 -6.73 6.83 3.40
C LEU A 69 -5.51 7.38 4.14
N MET A 70 -4.53 7.89 3.39
CA MET A 70 -3.23 8.28 3.94
C MET A 70 -3.10 9.78 4.21
N GLY A 71 -4.04 10.62 3.80
CA GLY A 71 -3.88 12.08 3.82
C GLY A 71 -3.15 12.61 2.57
N PRO A 72 -2.76 13.90 2.56
CA PRO A 72 -2.08 14.52 1.42
C PRO A 72 -0.83 13.76 1.00
N CYS A 73 -0.75 13.42 -0.28
CA CYS A 73 0.39 12.73 -0.85
C CYS A 73 0.69 13.18 -2.28
N SER A 74 1.96 13.13 -2.65
CA SER A 74 2.47 13.55 -3.96
C SER A 74 3.46 12.52 -4.51
N VAL A 75 3.59 12.48 -5.84
CA VAL A 75 4.59 11.63 -6.49
C VAL A 75 5.96 12.29 -6.42
N ASN A 76 6.98 11.54 -6.04
CA ASN A 76 8.35 12.02 -5.97
C ASN A 76 9.32 11.10 -6.70
N SER A 77 10.50 11.62 -7.01
CA SER A 77 11.59 10.83 -7.59
C SER A 77 12.28 9.99 -6.51
N ILE A 78 12.55 8.73 -6.84
CA ILE A 78 13.36 7.81 -6.02
C ILE A 78 14.59 7.37 -6.79
N ASN A 79 15.71 7.24 -6.08
CA ASN A 79 16.94 6.68 -6.64
C ASN A 79 16.85 5.16 -6.66
N LEU A 80 17.06 4.58 -7.83
CA LEU A 80 17.07 3.15 -8.05
C LEU A 80 18.48 2.60 -7.79
N PRO A 81 18.62 1.30 -7.48
CA PRO A 81 19.93 0.67 -7.27
C PRO A 81 20.85 0.72 -8.49
N ASP A 82 20.29 0.89 -9.69
CA ASP A 82 21.02 1.05 -10.94
C ASP A 82 21.62 2.46 -11.14
N GLY A 83 21.44 3.36 -10.16
CA GLY A 83 21.89 4.75 -10.22
C GLY A 83 20.97 5.69 -11.00
N SER A 84 19.91 5.16 -11.62
CA SER A 84 18.89 5.98 -12.28
C SER A 84 17.88 6.52 -11.27
N SER A 85 17.08 7.51 -11.68
CA SER A 85 15.97 8.03 -10.87
C SER A 85 14.63 7.81 -11.57
N SER A 86 13.57 7.61 -10.80
CA SER A 86 12.22 7.33 -11.32
C SER A 86 11.14 8.01 -10.48
N LEU A 87 10.13 8.57 -11.14
CA LEU A 87 8.93 9.17 -10.54
C LEU A 87 7.93 8.09 -10.07
N SER A 88 8.43 7.13 -9.30
CA SER A 88 7.67 6.01 -8.76
C SER A 88 7.62 6.02 -7.22
N GLY A 89 8.10 7.09 -6.59
CA GLY A 89 7.91 7.32 -5.16
C GLY A 89 6.55 7.95 -4.86
N VAL A 90 5.98 7.62 -3.72
CA VAL A 90 4.83 8.33 -3.14
C VAL A 90 5.28 8.93 -1.81
N TYR A 91 5.31 10.25 -1.77
CA TYR A 91 5.58 11.01 -0.55
C TYR A 91 4.25 11.30 0.14
N VAL A 92 4.10 10.82 1.37
CA VAL A 92 2.95 11.10 2.23
C VAL A 92 3.38 12.16 3.23
N GLU A 93 2.81 13.36 3.14
CA GLU A 93 3.19 14.49 4.00
C GLU A 93 2.83 14.21 5.46
N ARG A 94 1.61 13.70 5.68
CA ARG A 94 1.09 13.40 7.01
C ARG A 94 0.12 12.22 6.93
N CYS A 95 0.54 11.08 7.49
CA CYS A 95 -0.19 9.82 7.38
C CYS A 95 -1.44 9.80 8.28
N LYS A 96 -2.61 10.12 7.72
CA LYS A 96 -3.90 10.10 8.43
C LYS A 96 -4.18 8.74 9.10
N TYR A 97 -3.86 7.63 8.43
CA TYR A 97 -4.08 6.29 8.97
C TYR A 97 -3.28 6.03 10.25
N LEU A 98 -2.04 6.50 10.32
CA LEU A 98 -1.20 6.38 11.51
C LEU A 98 -1.72 7.24 12.66
N GLU A 99 -2.16 8.46 12.37
CA GLU A 99 -2.68 9.37 13.40
C GLU A 99 -3.95 8.85 14.05
N GLU A 100 -4.84 8.29 13.23
CA GLU A 100 -6.13 7.80 13.70
C GLU A 100 -6.01 6.42 14.37
N SER A 101 -5.11 5.55 13.90
CA SER A 101 -4.84 4.27 14.58
C SER A 101 -4.08 4.44 15.89
N LYS A 102 -3.36 5.56 16.07
CA LYS A 102 -2.54 5.88 17.24
C LYS A 102 -1.49 4.82 17.59
N CYS A 103 -1.16 3.95 16.62
CA CYS A 103 -0.25 2.83 16.80
C CYS A 103 0.53 2.56 15.51
N VAL A 104 1.85 2.73 15.58
CA VAL A 104 2.77 2.41 14.47
C VAL A 104 2.66 0.93 14.10
N GLY A 105 2.51 0.04 15.08
CA GLY A 105 2.35 -1.39 14.86
C GLY A 105 1.11 -1.71 14.03
N VAL A 106 -0.02 -1.04 14.29
CA VAL A 106 -1.24 -1.17 13.46
C VAL A 106 -0.93 -0.68 12.05
N CYS A 107 -0.47 0.57 11.90
CA CYS A 107 -0.19 1.16 10.58
C CYS A 107 0.76 0.31 9.72
N LEU A 108 1.82 -0.24 10.31
CA LEU A 108 2.78 -1.07 9.59
C LEU A 108 2.19 -2.41 9.17
N ASN A 109 1.50 -3.10 10.07
CA ASN A 109 1.07 -4.47 9.86
C ASN A 109 -0.32 -4.60 9.22
N THR A 110 -1.13 -3.54 9.17
CA THR A 110 -2.44 -3.57 8.49
C THR A 110 -2.46 -2.78 7.18
N CYS A 111 -1.52 -1.86 6.96
CA CYS A 111 -1.49 -1.01 5.78
C CYS A 111 -0.16 -1.12 5.00
N LYS A 112 0.97 -0.72 5.59
CA LYS A 112 2.24 -0.56 4.85
C LYS A 112 2.81 -1.87 4.31
N LEU A 113 3.12 -2.81 5.21
CA LEU A 113 3.74 -4.09 4.83
C LEU A 113 2.80 -4.95 3.96
N PRO A 114 1.49 -5.04 4.26
CA PRO A 114 0.56 -5.76 3.40
C PRO A 114 0.47 -5.21 1.98
N THR A 115 0.46 -3.88 1.81
CA THR A 115 0.42 -3.26 0.49
C THR A 115 1.71 -3.49 -0.29
N GLN A 116 2.87 -3.45 0.39
CA GLN A 116 4.16 -3.79 -0.23
C GLN A 116 4.27 -5.26 -0.64
N ALA A 117 3.65 -6.18 0.10
CA ALA A 117 3.62 -7.60 -0.24
C ALA A 117 2.59 -7.94 -1.34
N PHE A 118 1.63 -7.04 -1.58
CA PHE A 118 0.61 -7.21 -2.59
C PHE A 118 1.13 -6.95 -4.01
N PHE A 119 1.83 -5.82 -4.20
CA PHE A 119 2.43 -5.41 -5.48
C PHE A 119 3.79 -6.09 -5.72
#